data_AF-U5I4Z5-F1
#
_entry.id   AF-U5I4Z5-F1
#
_cell.length_a   1.000
_cell.length_b   1.000
_cell.length_c   1.000
_cell.angle_alpha   90.00
_cell.angle_beta   90.00
_cell.angle_gamma   90.00
#
_symmetry.space_group_name_H-M   'P 1'
#
loop_
_entity.id
_entity.type
_entity.pdbx_description
1 polymer ?
#
loop_
_entity_poly.entity_id
_entity_poly.type
_entity_poly.pdbx_seq_one_letter_code
_entity_poly.pdbx_strand_id
1 'polypeptide(L)'
;IAANYNQESCVKYIGPNGSGHYVKMVHNGIEYSDMQLISESYFLLKHVIGMNNIELSNIFKEWNKGELCSYLIEITGNILCKKDKDGQFIIDYILDSAFSKGTGIWTAKSSLELSVPFSVVTESVFSRYLSCLKANRMIASTVLSGPKIVKVSDFNKEDFVEDIRKSLYLGKIVSYAQGFSLMKKASEYYKWNLNFSNITKIFRSGCIIRASFLNDILLAYSDNNNLLDLLFTPHLQDIINLYQLSLRNVVTTAINQGISIP
;
A
#
# COMPACT_ATOMS: atom_id res chain seq x y z
N ILE A 1 16.30 -7.42 -20.84
CA ILE A 1 17.06 -7.91 -19.66
C ILE A 1 16.07 -7.95 -18.49
N ALA A 2 15.84 -9.11 -17.89
CA ALA A 2 14.96 -9.25 -16.72
C ALA A 2 15.77 -9.16 -15.44
N ALA A 3 15.17 -8.67 -14.35
CA ALA A 3 15.77 -8.79 -13.02
C ALA A 3 15.85 -10.26 -12.61
N ASN A 4 16.83 -10.61 -11.77
CA ASN A 4 16.97 -11.94 -11.19
C ASN A 4 16.74 -11.88 -9.67
N TYR A 5 16.16 -12.94 -9.11
CA TYR A 5 15.99 -13.15 -7.68
C TYR A 5 16.35 -14.59 -7.34
N ASN A 6 17.33 -14.81 -6.46
CA ASN A 6 17.87 -16.14 -6.13
C ASN A 6 18.15 -17.01 -7.37
N GLN A 7 18.87 -16.45 -8.35
CA GLN A 7 19.21 -17.09 -9.64
C GLN A 7 18.02 -17.42 -10.57
N GLU A 8 16.79 -17.06 -10.21
CA GLU A 8 15.62 -17.18 -11.09
C GLU A 8 15.31 -15.82 -11.74
N SER A 9 15.12 -15.79 -13.06
CA SER A 9 14.67 -14.56 -13.74
C SER A 9 13.22 -14.25 -13.43
N CYS A 10 12.95 -12.98 -13.12
CA CYS A 10 11.60 -12.43 -12.90
C CYS A 10 10.84 -12.23 -14.22
N VAL A 11 10.78 -13.28 -15.04
CA VAL A 11 9.99 -13.35 -16.27
C VAL A 11 9.42 -14.76 -16.42
N LYS A 12 8.11 -14.85 -16.70
CA LYS A 12 7.39 -16.10 -16.95
C LYS A 12 6.33 -15.84 -18.02
N TYR A 13 5.95 -16.89 -18.74
CA TYR A 13 4.74 -16.87 -19.54
C TYR A 13 3.52 -16.79 -18.60
N ILE A 14 2.71 -15.74 -18.75
CA ILE A 14 1.58 -15.46 -17.86
C ILE A 14 0.32 -16.21 -18.29
N GLY A 15 0.06 -16.26 -19.59
CA GLY A 15 -1.14 -16.84 -20.17
C GLY A 15 -1.39 -16.30 -21.58
N PRO A 16 -2.53 -16.65 -22.20
CA PRO A 16 -2.86 -16.22 -23.55
C PRO A 16 -3.28 -14.74 -23.62
N ASN A 17 -3.40 -14.21 -24.84
CA ASN A 17 -4.00 -12.91 -25.14
C ASN A 17 -3.41 -11.74 -24.30
N GLY A 18 -4.27 -10.90 -23.71
CA GLY A 18 -3.90 -9.74 -22.91
C GLY A 18 -3.55 -10.02 -21.45
N SER A 19 -3.42 -11.29 -21.04
CA SER A 19 -3.22 -11.69 -19.63
C SER A 19 -2.01 -11.03 -18.96
N GLY A 20 -0.89 -10.91 -19.67
CA GLY A 20 0.31 -10.22 -19.17
C GLY A 20 0.07 -8.73 -18.90
N HIS A 21 -0.66 -8.04 -19.78
CA HIS A 21 -1.05 -6.64 -19.57
C HIS A 21 -2.02 -6.49 -18.40
N TYR A 22 -2.94 -7.44 -18.24
CA TYR A 22 -3.88 -7.45 -17.11
C TYR A 22 -3.16 -7.63 -15.76
N VAL A 23 -2.22 -8.58 -15.67
CA VAL A 23 -1.40 -8.76 -14.47
C VAL A 23 -0.59 -7.49 -14.17
N LYS A 24 -0.06 -6.80 -15.19
CA LYS A 24 0.63 -5.51 -15.00
C LYS A 24 -0.31 -4.39 -14.52
N MET A 25 -1.54 -4.35 -15.04
CA MET A 25 -2.56 -3.41 -14.60
C MET A 25 -2.85 -3.60 -13.11
N VAL A 26 -3.11 -4.85 -12.67
CA VAL A 26 -3.34 -5.16 -11.25
C VAL A 26 -2.12 -4.83 -10.38
N HIS A 27 -0.90 -5.13 -10.84
CA HIS A 27 0.34 -4.70 -10.16
C HIS A 27 0.34 -3.18 -9.90
N ASN A 28 0.00 -2.36 -10.90
CA ASN A 28 -0.05 -0.91 -10.71
C ASN A 28 -1.20 -0.46 -9.80
N GLY A 29 -2.30 -1.23 -9.73
CA GLY A 29 -3.33 -1.04 -8.71
C GLY A 29 -2.74 -1.23 -7.31
N ILE A 30 -2.10 -2.38 -7.05
CA ILE A 30 -1.46 -2.69 -5.76
C ILE A 30 -0.41 -1.63 -5.40
N GLU A 31 0.36 -1.15 -6.38
CA GLU A 31 1.30 -0.04 -6.21
C GLU A 31 0.62 1.24 -5.69
N TYR A 32 -0.58 1.56 -6.19
CA TYR A 32 -1.32 2.74 -5.73
C TYR A 32 -1.75 2.61 -4.28
N SER A 33 -2.24 1.43 -3.88
CA SER A 33 -2.60 1.17 -2.48
C SER A 33 -1.41 1.19 -1.55
N ASP A 34 -0.27 0.60 -1.93
CA ASP A 34 0.93 0.63 -1.08
C ASP A 34 1.38 2.08 -0.84
N MET A 35 1.42 2.90 -1.89
CA MET A 35 1.77 4.32 -1.75
C MET A 35 0.77 5.09 -0.88
N GLN A 36 -0.53 4.80 -1.02
CA GLN A 36 -1.58 5.46 -0.25
C GLN A 36 -1.49 5.10 1.23
N LEU A 37 -1.39 3.81 1.57
CA LEU A 37 -1.23 3.33 2.96
C LEU A 37 0.04 3.89 3.62
N ILE A 38 1.15 3.97 2.88
CA ILE A 38 2.39 4.61 3.35
C ILE A 38 2.16 6.09 3.62
N SER A 39 1.43 6.79 2.75
CA SER A 39 1.15 8.22 2.91
C SER A 39 0.27 8.52 4.14
N GLU A 40 -0.68 7.64 4.43
CA GLU A 40 -1.53 7.72 5.62
C GLU A 40 -0.73 7.49 6.89
N SER A 41 0.15 6.48 6.87
CA SER A 41 1.07 6.20 7.98
C SER A 41 1.98 7.41 8.24
N TYR A 42 2.56 7.98 7.18
CA TYR A 42 3.33 9.23 7.27
C TYR A 42 2.51 10.37 7.89
N PHE A 43 1.26 10.56 7.44
CA PHE A 43 0.41 11.66 7.90
C PHE A 43 0.06 11.53 9.39
N LEU A 44 -0.26 10.31 9.84
CA LEU A 44 -0.51 10.02 11.26
C LEU A 44 0.75 10.27 12.12
N LEU A 45 1.91 9.76 11.71
CA LEU A 45 3.16 9.98 12.43
C LEU A 45 3.51 11.49 12.51
N LYS A 46 3.33 12.23 11.41
CA LYS A 46 3.65 13.67 11.36
C LYS A 46 2.68 14.51 12.19
N HIS A 47 1.37 14.27 12.11
CA HIS A 47 0.37 15.15 12.68
C HIS A 47 -0.18 14.70 14.03
N VAL A 48 -0.35 13.39 14.26
CA VAL A 48 -0.85 12.85 15.53
C VAL A 48 0.28 12.67 16.54
N ILE A 49 1.41 12.14 16.10
CA ILE A 49 2.57 11.93 16.98
C ILE A 49 3.45 13.18 17.05
N GLY A 50 3.51 13.94 15.95
CA GLY A 50 4.27 15.18 15.88
C GLY A 50 5.73 14.98 15.46
N MET A 51 6.04 13.90 14.74
CA MET A 51 7.40 13.60 14.29
C MET A 51 7.86 14.56 13.19
N ASN A 52 9.13 14.97 13.26
CA ASN A 52 9.79 15.72 12.19
C ASN A 52 10.31 14.79 11.08
N ASN A 53 10.74 15.35 9.95
CA ASN A 53 11.13 14.56 8.78
C ASN A 53 12.33 13.63 9.01
N ILE A 54 13.26 13.95 9.92
CA ILE A 54 14.39 13.08 10.26
C ILE A 54 13.90 11.88 11.08
N GLU A 55 13.04 12.11 12.08
CA GLU A 55 12.41 11.05 12.88
C GLU A 55 11.59 10.12 11.97
N LEU A 56 10.78 10.69 11.08
CA LEU A 56 10.01 9.92 10.09
C LEU A 56 10.93 9.09 9.19
N SER A 57 12.00 9.68 8.64
CA SER A 57 13.01 8.94 7.86
C SER A 57 13.56 7.74 8.64
N ASN A 58 13.90 7.95 9.91
CA ASN A 58 14.48 6.90 10.75
C ASN A 58 13.48 5.77 11.03
N ILE A 59 12.20 6.11 11.31
CA ILE A 59 11.12 5.14 11.49
C ILE A 59 10.93 4.29 10.23
N PHE A 60 10.80 4.90 9.05
CA PHE A 60 10.64 4.13 7.81
C PHE A 60 11.87 3.27 7.48
N LYS A 61 13.09 3.76 7.77
CA LYS A 61 14.32 2.95 7.64
C LYS A 61 14.34 1.77 8.60
N GLU A 62 13.82 1.93 9.82
CA GLU A 62 13.71 0.85 10.79
C GLU A 62 12.66 -0.17 10.37
N TRP A 63 11.47 0.27 9.96
CA TRP A 63 10.43 -0.60 9.43
C TRP A 63 10.91 -1.41 8.21
N ASN A 64 11.79 -0.84 7.39
CA ASN A 64 12.38 -1.53 6.25
C ASN A 64 13.30 -2.70 6.62
N LYS A 65 13.73 -2.82 7.88
CA LYS A 65 14.52 -3.97 8.36
C LYS A 65 13.65 -5.15 8.78
N GLY A 66 12.34 -4.93 8.98
CA GLY A 66 11.38 -5.93 9.44
C GLY A 66 10.46 -6.43 8.33
N GLU A 67 9.23 -6.79 8.70
CA GLU A 67 8.22 -7.35 7.78
C GLU A 67 7.76 -6.39 6.67
N LEU A 68 7.94 -5.08 6.87
CA LEU A 68 7.65 -4.05 5.88
C LEU A 68 8.77 -3.86 4.84
N CYS A 69 9.85 -4.65 4.90
CA CYS A 69 10.97 -4.59 3.97
C CYS A 69 10.51 -4.59 2.51
N SER A 70 10.62 -3.43 1.86
CA SER A 70 10.15 -3.21 0.51
C SER A 70 10.78 -1.99 -0.12
N TYR A 71 10.81 -1.96 -1.45
CA TYR A 71 11.35 -0.81 -2.16
C TYR A 71 10.62 0.51 -1.82
N LEU A 72 9.29 0.47 -1.70
CA LEU A 72 8.50 1.67 -1.41
C LEU A 72 8.78 2.22 0.00
N ILE A 73 8.98 1.36 1.00
CA ILE A 73 9.38 1.77 2.35
C ILE A 73 10.81 2.33 2.36
N GLU A 74 11.73 1.66 1.67
CA GLU A 74 13.12 2.12 1.50
C GLU A 74 13.19 3.54 0.93
N ILE A 75 12.55 3.79 -0.23
CA ILE A 75 12.59 5.11 -0.86
C ILE A 75 11.86 6.15 -0.03
N THR A 76 10.82 5.78 0.73
CA THR A 76 10.12 6.70 1.62
C THR A 76 11.07 7.23 2.70
N GLY A 77 11.84 6.34 3.34
CA GLY A 77 12.88 6.75 4.30
C GLY A 77 13.93 7.67 3.68
N ASN A 78 14.31 7.44 2.42
CA ASN A 78 15.27 8.29 1.70
C ASN A 78 14.70 9.65 1.28
N ILE A 79 13.43 9.69 0.86
CA ILE A 79 12.71 10.91 0.46
C ILE A 79 12.58 11.86 1.64
N LEU A 80 12.18 11.33 2.81
CA LEU A 80 11.90 12.15 4.00
C LEU A 80 13.14 12.91 4.51
N CYS A 81 14.33 12.34 4.39
CA CYS A 81 15.56 13.04 4.78
C CYS A 81 16.21 13.87 3.66
N LYS A 82 15.64 13.88 2.45
CA LYS A 82 16.25 14.58 1.31
C LYS A 82 16.08 16.09 1.45
N LYS A 83 17.21 16.80 1.43
CA LYS A 83 17.28 18.26 1.43
C LYS A 83 17.67 18.82 0.06
N ASP A 84 17.23 20.03 -0.22
CA ASP A 84 17.71 20.85 -1.34
C ASP A 84 19.04 21.54 -1.00
N LYS A 85 19.50 22.42 -1.90
CA LYS A 85 20.74 23.21 -1.74
C LYS A 85 20.70 24.21 -0.59
N ASP A 86 19.51 24.61 -0.16
CA ASP A 86 19.28 25.61 0.89
C ASP A 86 19.02 24.94 2.25
N GLY A 87 19.12 23.61 2.31
CA GLY A 87 18.96 22.81 3.53
C GLY A 87 17.50 22.49 3.88
N GLN A 88 16.55 22.84 3.01
CA GLN A 88 15.12 22.61 3.20
C GLN A 88 14.74 21.19 2.79
N PHE A 89 13.84 20.56 3.53
CA PHE A 89 13.35 19.22 3.18
C PHE A 89 12.45 19.28 1.95
N ILE A 90 12.85 18.60 0.87
CA ILE A 90 12.18 18.71 -0.43
C ILE A 90 10.69 18.33 -0.32
N ILE A 91 10.37 17.30 0.47
CA ILE A 91 9.01 16.78 0.62
C ILE A 91 7.99 17.85 1.07
N ASP A 92 8.41 18.84 1.85
CA ASP A 92 7.53 19.88 2.37
C ASP A 92 7.20 20.96 1.33
N TYR A 93 7.91 20.99 0.20
CA TYR A 93 7.73 21.96 -0.88
C TYR A 93 7.12 21.33 -2.15
N ILE A 94 6.90 20.01 -2.15
CA ILE A 94 6.21 19.34 -3.25
C ILE A 94 4.71 19.65 -3.17
N LEU A 95 4.12 20.07 -4.29
CA LEU A 95 2.68 20.28 -4.38
C LEU A 95 1.93 18.96 -4.11
N ASP A 96 0.99 19.00 -3.18
CA ASP A 96 0.13 17.90 -2.74
C ASP A 96 -1.00 17.60 -3.76
N SER A 97 -0.62 17.35 -5.01
CA SER A 97 -1.50 16.99 -6.12
C SER A 97 -0.93 15.79 -6.87
N ALA A 98 -1.47 14.62 -6.57
CA ALA A 98 -0.99 13.35 -7.11
C ALA A 98 -1.63 13.04 -8.47
N PHE A 99 -0.83 13.13 -9.53
CA PHE A 99 -1.26 12.74 -10.87
C PHE A 99 -1.37 11.20 -11.02
N SER A 100 -2.23 10.75 -11.93
CA SER A 100 -2.36 9.34 -12.32
C SER A 100 -2.30 9.19 -13.84
N LYS A 101 -1.55 8.18 -14.31
CA LYS A 101 -1.47 7.82 -15.74
C LYS A 101 -2.56 6.84 -16.19
N GLY A 102 -3.51 6.51 -15.32
CA GLY A 102 -4.72 5.75 -15.67
C GLY A 102 -4.72 4.26 -15.30
N THR A 103 -3.57 3.61 -15.09
CA THR A 103 -3.52 2.16 -14.81
C THR A 103 -4.22 1.77 -13.51
N GLY A 104 -4.12 2.57 -12.44
CA GLY A 104 -4.88 2.36 -11.21
C GLY A 104 -6.40 2.47 -11.43
N ILE A 105 -6.82 3.39 -12.30
CA ILE A 105 -8.23 3.57 -12.69
C ILE A 105 -8.74 2.32 -13.42
N TRP A 106 -7.94 1.75 -14.33
CA TRP A 106 -8.32 0.54 -15.06
C TRP A 106 -8.47 -0.66 -14.11
N THR A 107 -7.61 -0.79 -13.10
CA THR A 107 -7.78 -1.83 -12.07
C THR A 107 -9.09 -1.68 -11.31
N ALA A 108 -9.42 -0.47 -10.86
CA ALA A 108 -10.68 -0.20 -10.15
C ALA A 108 -11.92 -0.41 -11.05
N LYS A 109 -11.85 -0.02 -12.33
CA LYS A 109 -12.93 -0.31 -13.30
C LYS A 109 -13.11 -1.81 -13.50
N SER A 110 -12.02 -2.53 -13.68
CA SER A 110 -12.08 -3.98 -13.89
C SER A 110 -12.60 -4.73 -12.67
N SER A 111 -12.35 -4.25 -11.45
CA SER A 111 -12.92 -4.86 -10.24
C SER A 111 -14.43 -4.67 -10.16
N LEU A 112 -14.93 -3.50 -10.53
CA LEU A 112 -16.37 -3.23 -10.66
C LEU A 112 -17.02 -4.12 -11.74
N GLU A 113 -16.41 -4.19 -12.93
CA GLU A 113 -16.91 -5.02 -14.05
C GLU A 113 -16.99 -6.51 -13.69
N LEU A 114 -15.98 -7.03 -12.97
CA LEU A 114 -15.92 -8.43 -12.56
C LEU A 114 -16.62 -8.70 -11.22
N SER A 115 -17.23 -7.68 -10.61
CA SER A 115 -17.89 -7.77 -9.30
C SER A 115 -16.99 -8.32 -8.19
N VAL A 116 -15.73 -7.86 -8.14
CA VAL A 116 -14.75 -8.21 -7.12
C VAL A 116 -14.48 -7.01 -6.21
N PRO A 117 -14.62 -7.14 -4.88
CA PRO A 117 -14.24 -6.07 -3.96
C PRO A 117 -12.75 -5.76 -4.06
N PHE A 118 -12.41 -4.54 -4.50
CA PHE A 118 -11.04 -4.02 -4.47
C PHE A 118 -11.04 -2.59 -3.91
N SER A 119 -11.53 -2.47 -2.68
CA SER A 119 -11.78 -1.17 -2.03
C SER A 119 -10.51 -0.36 -1.86
N VAL A 120 -9.41 -0.97 -1.38
CA VAL A 120 -8.19 -0.22 -1.02
C VAL A 120 -7.61 0.51 -2.24
N VAL A 121 -7.56 -0.17 -3.40
CA VAL A 121 -7.08 0.46 -4.65
C VAL A 121 -8.05 1.48 -5.19
N THR A 122 -9.36 1.25 -5.03
CA THR A 122 -10.39 2.20 -5.47
C THR A 122 -10.31 3.50 -4.67
N GLU A 123 -10.20 3.41 -3.34
CA GLU A 123 -10.00 4.57 -2.47
C GLU A 123 -8.66 5.25 -2.74
N SER A 124 -7.59 4.50 -3.03
CA SER A 124 -6.31 5.08 -3.44
C SER A 124 -6.38 5.89 -4.73
N VAL A 125 -7.28 5.53 -5.65
CA VAL A 125 -7.57 6.31 -6.86
C VAL A 125 -8.35 7.58 -6.50
N PHE A 126 -9.36 7.47 -5.64
CA PHE A 126 -10.15 8.62 -5.19
C PHE A 126 -9.33 9.62 -4.38
N SER A 127 -8.43 9.18 -3.50
CA SER A 127 -7.49 10.02 -2.75
C SER A 127 -6.63 10.88 -3.67
N ARG A 128 -6.18 10.32 -4.81
CA ARG A 128 -5.44 11.07 -5.82
C ARG A 128 -6.32 12.13 -6.47
N TYR A 129 -7.56 11.80 -6.83
CA TYR A 129 -8.50 12.79 -7.38
C TYR A 129 -8.78 13.92 -6.37
N LEU A 130 -9.02 13.57 -5.11
CA LEU A 130 -9.23 14.54 -4.04
C LEU A 130 -8.00 15.47 -3.89
N SER A 131 -6.79 14.93 -3.98
CA SER A 131 -5.56 15.73 -3.95
C SER A 131 -5.49 16.74 -5.11
N CYS A 132 -5.98 16.39 -6.31
CA CYS A 132 -6.00 17.31 -7.45
C CYS A 132 -7.00 18.46 -7.29
N LEU A 133 -8.02 18.33 -6.44
CA LEU A 133 -8.98 19.39 -6.13
C LEU A 133 -8.40 20.42 -5.14
N LYS A 134 -7.15 20.86 -5.34
CA LYS A 134 -6.41 21.74 -4.41
C LYS A 134 -7.16 23.03 -4.11
N ALA A 135 -7.67 23.72 -5.12
CA ALA A 135 -8.43 24.96 -4.93
C ALA A 135 -9.66 24.74 -4.03
N ASN A 136 -10.43 23.68 -4.30
CA ASN A 136 -11.60 23.32 -3.49
C ASN A 136 -11.20 22.98 -2.06
N ARG A 137 -10.10 22.22 -1.85
CA ARG A 137 -9.59 21.90 -0.52
C ARG A 137 -9.15 23.13 0.27
N MET A 138 -8.48 24.08 -0.40
CA MET A 138 -8.07 25.35 0.23
C MET A 138 -9.29 26.16 0.66
N ILE A 139 -10.31 26.30 -0.20
CA ILE A 139 -11.57 26.99 0.18
C ILE A 139 -12.29 26.22 1.29
N ALA A 140 -12.40 24.90 1.18
CA ALA A 140 -13.03 24.06 2.20
C ALA A 140 -12.37 24.23 3.57
N SER A 141 -11.04 24.33 3.63
CA SER A 141 -10.30 24.54 4.89
C SER A 141 -10.58 25.86 5.59
N THR A 142 -11.14 26.87 4.90
CA THR A 142 -11.52 28.16 5.52
C THR A 142 -12.98 28.21 5.95
N VAL A 143 -13.83 27.34 5.41
CA VAL A 143 -15.29 27.34 5.68
C VAL A 143 -15.78 26.14 6.48
N LEU A 144 -15.07 25.01 6.44
CA LEU A 144 -15.41 23.80 7.20
C LEU A 144 -14.55 23.72 8.46
N SER A 145 -15.16 23.29 9.56
CA SER A 145 -14.48 23.06 10.84
C SER A 145 -14.40 21.56 11.14
N GLY A 146 -13.29 21.13 11.71
CA GLY A 146 -13.07 19.78 12.23
C GLY A 146 -12.56 19.81 13.66
N PRO A 147 -12.37 18.64 14.31
CA PRO A 147 -11.73 18.58 15.62
C PRO A 147 -10.31 19.14 15.56
N LYS A 148 -9.85 19.73 16.66
CA LYS A 148 -8.44 20.13 16.80
C LYS A 148 -7.61 18.89 17.06
N ILE A 149 -6.56 18.70 16.26
CA ILE A 149 -5.65 17.58 16.46
C ILE A 149 -4.97 17.72 17.82
N VAL A 150 -5.19 16.73 18.69
CA VAL A 150 -4.53 16.59 19.98
C VAL A 150 -3.39 15.60 19.82
N LYS A 151 -2.15 16.06 20.05
CA LYS A 151 -0.98 15.18 19.98
C LYS A 151 -1.07 14.10 21.04
N VAL A 152 -0.68 12.88 20.68
CA VAL A 152 -0.61 11.76 21.62
C VAL A 152 0.43 12.08 22.70
N SER A 153 0.11 11.75 23.96
CA SER A 153 1.02 11.92 25.10
C SER A 153 2.30 11.12 24.90
N ASP A 154 3.42 11.61 25.45
CA ASP A 154 4.73 10.97 25.28
C ASP A 154 4.74 9.49 25.70
N PHE A 155 4.00 9.14 26.76
CA PHE A 155 3.88 7.76 27.25
C PHE A 155 3.23 6.78 26.27
N ASN A 156 2.45 7.26 25.29
CA ASN A 156 1.72 6.42 24.34
C ASN A 156 2.30 6.50 22.92
N LYS A 157 3.39 7.26 22.70
CA LYS A 157 3.93 7.48 21.36
C LYS A 157 4.46 6.19 20.74
N GLU A 158 5.27 5.43 21.47
CA GLU A 158 5.89 4.20 20.96
C GLU A 158 4.85 3.14 20.62
N ASP A 159 3.87 2.92 21.51
CA ASP A 159 2.75 2.01 21.28
C ASP A 159 1.94 2.41 20.04
N PHE A 160 1.66 3.71 19.87
CA PHE A 160 0.91 4.17 18.71
C PHE A 160 1.71 4.12 17.40
N VAL A 161 3.04 4.33 17.44
CA VAL A 161 3.92 4.08 16.28
C VAL A 161 3.83 2.62 15.85
N GLU A 162 3.86 1.70 16.82
CA GLU A 162 3.75 0.27 16.54
C GLU A 162 2.36 -0.10 16.02
N ASP A 163 1.30 0.50 16.56
CA ASP A 163 -0.06 0.31 16.04
C ASP A 163 -0.18 0.78 14.58
N ILE A 164 0.43 1.92 14.21
CA ILE A 164 0.48 2.38 12.81
C ILE A 164 1.26 1.39 11.94
N ARG A 165 2.41 0.89 12.40
CA ARG A 165 3.24 -0.07 11.66
C ARG A 165 2.46 -1.36 11.36
N LYS A 166 1.79 -1.92 12.37
CA LYS A 166 0.94 -3.11 12.25
C LYS A 166 -0.24 -2.88 11.33
N SER A 167 -0.87 -1.71 11.43
CA SER A 167 -2.00 -1.31 10.59
C SER A 167 -1.61 -1.17 9.12
N LEU A 168 -0.44 -0.56 8.85
CA LEU A 168 0.14 -0.47 7.51
C LEU A 168 0.37 -1.86 6.91
N TYR A 169 0.96 -2.77 7.68
CA TYR A 169 1.21 -4.13 7.21
C TYR A 169 -0.10 -4.90 6.95
N LEU A 170 -1.08 -4.78 7.84
CA LEU A 170 -2.40 -5.38 7.66
C LEU A 170 -3.14 -4.82 6.43
N GLY A 171 -3.10 -3.50 6.21
CA GLY A 171 -3.65 -2.86 5.02
C GLY A 171 -3.01 -3.39 3.73
N LYS A 172 -1.68 -3.60 3.75
CA LYS A 172 -0.94 -4.22 2.64
C LYS A 172 -1.40 -5.66 2.39
N ILE A 173 -1.56 -6.49 3.43
CA ILE A 173 -2.10 -7.86 3.30
C ILE A 173 -3.47 -7.84 2.62
N VAL A 174 -4.38 -6.99 3.09
CA VAL A 174 -5.73 -6.86 2.54
C VAL A 174 -5.71 -6.42 1.07
N SER A 175 -4.89 -5.42 0.73
CA SER A 175 -4.78 -4.95 -0.65
C SER A 175 -4.28 -6.03 -1.61
N TYR A 176 -3.24 -6.77 -1.22
CA TYR A 176 -2.72 -7.87 -2.02
C TYR A 176 -3.75 -9.00 -2.15
N ALA A 177 -4.46 -9.36 -1.08
CA ALA A 177 -5.55 -10.33 -1.14
C ALA A 177 -6.62 -9.94 -2.16
N GLN A 178 -7.09 -8.68 -2.12
CA GLN A 178 -8.06 -8.16 -3.08
C GLN A 178 -7.53 -8.20 -4.53
N GLY A 179 -6.26 -7.82 -4.75
CA GLY A 179 -5.64 -7.85 -6.07
C GLY A 179 -5.50 -9.27 -6.64
N PHE A 180 -5.11 -10.24 -5.82
CA PHE A 180 -5.04 -11.64 -6.25
C PHE A 180 -6.44 -12.23 -6.49
N SER A 181 -7.43 -11.90 -5.66
CA SER A 181 -8.83 -12.29 -5.89
C SER A 181 -9.37 -11.71 -7.20
N LEU A 182 -9.01 -10.48 -7.57
CA LEU A 182 -9.33 -9.90 -8.88
C LEU A 182 -8.67 -10.67 -10.03
N MET A 183 -7.37 -10.99 -9.92
CA MET A 183 -6.67 -11.78 -10.95
C MET A 183 -7.27 -13.19 -11.08
N LYS A 184 -7.69 -13.80 -9.97
CA LYS A 184 -8.39 -15.09 -9.97
C LYS A 184 -9.71 -15.02 -10.71
N LYS A 185 -10.56 -14.04 -10.38
CA LYS A 185 -11.84 -13.87 -11.07
C LYS A 185 -11.66 -13.60 -12.57
N ALA A 186 -10.66 -12.79 -12.92
CA ALA A 186 -10.31 -12.53 -14.32
C ALA A 186 -9.81 -13.80 -15.04
N SER A 187 -8.97 -14.61 -14.38
CA SER A 187 -8.49 -15.87 -14.93
C SER A 187 -9.64 -16.83 -15.26
N GLU A 188 -10.63 -16.92 -14.37
CA GLU A 188 -11.85 -17.72 -14.58
C GLU A 188 -12.69 -17.18 -15.74
N TYR A 189 -12.97 -15.87 -15.72
CA TYR A 189 -13.82 -15.20 -16.72
C TYR A 189 -13.23 -15.26 -18.13
N TYR A 190 -11.94 -14.95 -18.27
CA TYR A 190 -11.25 -14.92 -19.56
C TYR A 190 -10.58 -16.25 -19.95
N LYS A 191 -10.72 -17.29 -19.11
CA LYS A 191 -10.12 -18.62 -19.29
C LYS A 191 -8.59 -18.57 -19.52
N TRP A 192 -7.89 -17.74 -18.75
CA TRP A 192 -6.44 -17.56 -18.90
C TRP A 192 -5.59 -18.60 -18.16
N ASN A 193 -6.19 -19.32 -17.21
CA ASN A 193 -5.50 -20.33 -16.38
C ASN A 193 -4.21 -19.79 -15.74
N LEU A 194 -4.31 -18.61 -15.11
CA LEU A 194 -3.18 -17.92 -14.49
C LEU A 194 -2.54 -18.78 -13.39
N ASN A 195 -1.20 -18.78 -13.35
CA ASN A 195 -0.43 -19.41 -12.29
C ASN A 195 0.04 -18.35 -11.28
N PHE A 196 -0.54 -18.34 -10.08
CA PHE A 196 -0.30 -17.32 -9.07
C PHE A 196 1.09 -17.45 -8.44
N SER A 197 1.62 -18.67 -8.31
CA SER A 197 3.02 -18.87 -7.90
C SER A 197 3.99 -18.17 -8.87
N ASN A 198 3.80 -18.35 -10.19
CA ASN A 198 4.61 -17.68 -11.21
C ASN A 198 4.44 -16.17 -11.22
N ILE A 199 3.21 -15.66 -11.07
CA ILE A 199 2.94 -14.22 -10.95
C ILE A 199 3.67 -13.64 -9.75
N THR A 200 3.59 -14.29 -8.59
CA THR A 200 4.30 -13.83 -7.39
C THR A 200 5.81 -13.83 -7.59
N LYS A 201 6.37 -14.88 -8.22
CA LYS A 201 7.81 -14.94 -8.52
C LYS A 201 8.32 -13.75 -9.31
N ILE A 202 7.56 -13.28 -10.31
CA ILE A 202 7.98 -12.14 -11.14
C ILE A 202 7.85 -10.80 -10.41
N PHE A 203 7.02 -10.69 -9.37
CA PHE A 203 6.91 -9.46 -8.57
C PHE A 203 8.04 -9.31 -7.54
N ARG A 204 8.77 -10.37 -7.19
CA ARG A 204 9.79 -10.34 -6.12
C ARG A 204 10.99 -9.43 -6.40
N SER A 205 11.29 -9.11 -7.66
CA SER A 205 12.41 -8.24 -8.03
C SER A 205 12.12 -7.46 -9.31
N GLY A 206 12.84 -6.36 -9.51
CA GLY A 206 12.73 -5.49 -10.69
C GLY A 206 11.46 -4.62 -10.78
N CYS A 207 10.38 -4.97 -10.09
CA CYS A 207 9.15 -4.17 -10.05
C CYS A 207 9.10 -3.20 -8.86
N ILE A 208 8.13 -2.29 -8.84
CA ILE A 208 8.00 -1.24 -7.80
C ILE A 208 7.50 -1.84 -6.49
N ILE A 209 6.57 -2.78 -6.54
CA ILE A 209 5.95 -3.38 -5.34
C ILE A 209 6.81 -4.50 -4.71
N ARG A 210 8.07 -4.64 -5.12
CA ARG A 210 8.97 -5.68 -4.61
C ARG A 210 9.18 -5.54 -3.10
N ALA A 211 8.98 -6.65 -2.39
CA ALA A 211 8.97 -6.73 -0.93
C ALA A 211 9.28 -8.15 -0.45
N SER A 212 9.78 -8.28 0.78
CA SER A 212 9.93 -9.59 1.45
C SER A 212 8.59 -10.33 1.53
N PHE A 213 7.49 -9.60 1.77
CA PHE A 213 6.12 -10.12 1.84
C PHE A 213 5.69 -10.96 0.63
N LEU A 214 6.25 -10.72 -0.56
CA LEU A 214 5.95 -11.53 -1.74
C LEU A 214 6.48 -12.97 -1.61
N ASN A 215 7.45 -13.23 -0.73
CA ASN A 215 7.86 -14.60 -0.42
C ASN A 215 6.78 -15.35 0.36
N ASP A 216 6.06 -14.68 1.26
CA ASP A 216 4.98 -15.30 2.04
C ASP A 216 3.79 -15.66 1.12
N ILE A 217 3.44 -14.75 0.20
CA ILE A 217 2.46 -15.02 -0.85
C ILE A 217 2.91 -16.18 -1.75
N LEU A 218 4.20 -16.25 -2.07
CA LEU A 218 4.73 -17.33 -2.91
C LEU A 218 4.61 -18.68 -2.20
N LEU A 219 4.95 -18.74 -0.91
CA LEU A 219 4.80 -19.95 -0.11
C LEU A 219 3.32 -20.41 -0.12
N ALA A 220 2.39 -19.50 0.16
CA ALA A 220 0.96 -19.80 0.15
C ALA A 220 0.46 -20.41 -1.18
N TYR A 221 0.88 -19.86 -2.33
CA TYR A 221 0.48 -20.38 -3.64
C TYR A 221 1.31 -21.56 -4.14
N SER A 222 2.48 -21.83 -3.54
CA SER A 222 3.29 -22.99 -3.90
C SER A 222 2.71 -24.28 -3.32
N ASP A 223 2.09 -24.19 -2.14
CA ASP A 223 1.39 -25.32 -1.51
C ASP A 223 0.06 -25.63 -2.22
N ASN A 224 -0.67 -24.59 -2.62
CA ASN A 224 -1.94 -24.72 -3.34
C ASN A 224 -2.15 -23.54 -4.28
N ASN A 225 -2.04 -23.75 -5.60
CA ASN A 225 -2.27 -22.67 -6.59
C ASN A 225 -3.76 -22.27 -6.72
N ASN A 226 -4.69 -22.99 -6.08
CA ASN A 226 -6.13 -22.72 -6.09
C ASN A 226 -6.64 -22.33 -4.70
N LEU A 227 -5.95 -21.39 -4.04
CA LEU A 227 -6.43 -20.80 -2.78
C LEU A 227 -7.80 -20.16 -2.98
N LEU A 228 -8.68 -20.31 -1.99
CA LEU A 228 -9.96 -19.58 -1.97
C LEU A 228 -9.70 -18.08 -1.84
N ASP A 229 -8.92 -17.69 -0.84
CA ASP A 229 -8.46 -16.32 -0.60
C ASP A 229 -7.11 -16.36 0.14
N LEU A 230 -6.24 -15.36 -0.08
CA LEU A 230 -4.96 -15.24 0.62
C LEU A 230 -5.15 -15.05 2.13
N LEU A 231 -6.22 -14.38 2.57
CA LEU A 231 -6.50 -14.09 3.97
C LEU A 231 -6.72 -15.36 4.82
N PHE A 232 -7.02 -16.50 4.20
CA PHE A 232 -7.27 -17.77 4.88
C PHE A 232 -6.01 -18.63 5.03
N THR A 233 -4.86 -18.17 4.53
CA THR A 233 -3.60 -18.90 4.67
C THR A 233 -3.12 -18.81 6.13
N PRO A 234 -2.62 -19.91 6.73
CA PRO A 234 -2.34 -19.94 8.17
C PRO A 234 -1.44 -18.79 8.65
N HIS A 235 -0.36 -18.51 7.89
CA HIS A 235 0.57 -17.44 8.24
C HIS A 235 -0.10 -16.04 8.24
N LEU A 236 -0.92 -15.73 7.24
CA LEU A 236 -1.58 -14.42 7.16
C LEU A 236 -2.73 -14.31 8.15
N GLN A 237 -3.45 -15.40 8.41
CA GLN A 237 -4.50 -15.45 9.42
C GLN A 237 -3.97 -15.06 10.81
N ASP A 238 -2.82 -15.60 11.22
CA ASP A 238 -2.20 -15.28 12.50
C ASP A 238 -1.86 -13.79 12.62
N ILE A 239 -1.29 -13.20 11.55
CA ILE A 239 -0.96 -11.78 11.49
C ILE A 239 -2.24 -10.92 11.57
N ILE A 240 -3.28 -11.27 10.81
CA ILE A 240 -4.56 -10.53 10.82
C ILE A 240 -5.18 -10.55 12.22
N ASN A 241 -5.21 -11.71 12.87
CA ASN A 241 -5.75 -11.85 14.21
C ASN A 241 -4.94 -11.05 15.26
N LEU A 242 -3.62 -10.99 15.10
CA LEU A 242 -2.74 -10.24 15.98
C LEU A 242 -2.84 -8.72 15.77
N TYR A 243 -2.97 -8.26 14.52
CA TYR A 243 -2.84 -6.83 14.17
C TYR A 243 -4.17 -6.08 14.03
N GLN A 244 -5.30 -6.80 13.98
CA GLN A 244 -6.62 -6.15 13.87
C GLN A 244 -6.90 -5.12 14.97
N LEU A 245 -6.38 -5.33 16.20
CA LEU A 245 -6.62 -4.40 17.30
C LEU A 245 -5.89 -3.08 17.06
N SER A 246 -4.64 -3.16 16.59
CA SER A 246 -3.85 -2.00 16.17
C SER A 246 -4.56 -1.20 15.07
N LEU A 247 -5.13 -1.89 14.07
CA LEU A 247 -5.92 -1.23 13.01
C LEU A 247 -7.14 -0.50 13.59
N ARG A 248 -7.87 -1.12 14.52
CA ARG A 248 -9.02 -0.47 15.18
C ARG A 248 -8.60 0.76 15.98
N ASN A 249 -7.47 0.68 16.69
CA ASN A 249 -6.93 1.79 17.46
C ASN A 249 -6.55 2.96 16.55
N VAL A 250 -5.85 2.69 15.44
CA VAL A 250 -5.48 3.70 14.44
C VAL A 250 -6.72 4.33 13.82
N VAL A 251 -7.70 3.52 13.39
CA VAL A 251 -8.91 4.02 12.75
C VAL A 251 -9.74 4.89 13.70
N THR A 252 -9.95 4.42 14.94
CA THR A 252 -10.70 5.17 15.95
C THR A 252 -10.00 6.48 16.30
N THR A 253 -8.67 6.45 16.41
CA THR A 253 -7.88 7.66 16.67
C THR A 253 -7.99 8.64 15.50
N ALA A 254 -7.85 8.18 14.26
CA ALA A 254 -7.97 9.04 13.09
C ALA A 254 -9.35 9.69 12.98
N ILE A 255 -10.43 8.92 13.23
CA ILE A 255 -11.81 9.45 13.27
C ILE A 255 -11.93 10.56 14.34
N ASN A 256 -11.49 10.29 15.57
CA ASN A 256 -11.57 11.26 16.67
C ASN A 256 -10.75 12.53 16.40
N GLN A 257 -9.64 12.40 15.67
CA GLN A 257 -8.73 13.49 15.33
C GLN A 257 -9.09 14.19 14.01
N GLY A 258 -10.11 13.74 13.29
CA GLY A 258 -10.52 14.31 11.99
C GLY A 258 -9.48 14.09 10.89
N ILE A 259 -8.74 12.98 10.94
CA ILE A 259 -7.73 12.62 9.96
C ILE A 259 -8.31 11.62 8.96
N SER A 260 -8.15 11.92 7.67
CA SER A 260 -8.59 11.05 6.59
C SER A 260 -7.58 9.91 6.37
N ILE A 261 -8.08 8.68 6.47
CA ILE A 261 -7.37 7.40 6.21
C ILE A 261 -8.30 6.47 5.40
N PRO A 262 -8.59 6.83 4.15
CA PRO A 262 -9.65 6.21 3.34
C PRO A 262 -9.38 4.75 2.95
#